data_AF-A0A351KW61-F1
#
_entry.id   AF-A0A351KW61-F1
#
_cell.length_a   1.000
_cell.length_b   1.000
_cell.length_c   1.000
_cell.angle_alpha   90.00
_cell.angle_beta   90.00
_cell.angle_gamma   90.00
#
_symmetry.space_group_name_H-M   'P 1'
#
loop_
_entity.id
_entity.type
_entity.pdbx_description
1 polymer ?
#
loop_
_entity_poly.entity_id
_entity_poly.type
_entity_poly.pdbx_seq_one_letter_code
_entity_poly.pdbx_strand_id
1 'polypeptide(L)' 'LAVAFIPGLNGMALGVSAMFVILMAGLILFETSNIIHGGETNYILATLSLYVTIYNLFTSLLHILGVLQSDD' A
#
# COMPACT_ATOMS: atom_id res chain seq x y z
N LEU A 1 9.39 15.62 24.74
CA LEU A 1 9.26 15.63 23.26
C LEU A 1 9.47 14.24 22.65
N ALA A 2 10.46 13.43 23.09
CA ALA A 2 10.67 12.07 22.59
C ALA A 2 9.63 11.01 23.05
N VAL A 3 8.91 11.25 24.14
CA VAL A 3 7.88 10.32 24.68
C VAL A 3 6.55 10.39 23.89
N ALA A 4 6.32 11.44 23.11
CA ALA A 4 5.09 11.63 22.32
C ALA A 4 5.07 10.85 20.99
N PHE A 5 6.19 10.23 20.59
CA PHE A 5 6.32 9.51 19.32
C PHE A 5 6.19 7.98 19.47
N ILE A 6 5.80 7.47 20.63
CA ILE A 6 5.37 6.07 20.73
C ILE A 6 3.84 6.11 20.72
N PRO A 7 3.19 6.16 19.55
CA PRO A 7 1.78 5.83 19.53
C PRO A 7 1.64 4.42 20.10
N GLY A 8 0.61 4.15 20.89
CA GLY A 8 0.30 2.77 21.30
C GLY A 8 0.15 1.85 20.08
N LEU A 9 -0.02 0.55 20.31
CA LEU A 9 -0.20 -0.50 19.28
C LEU A 9 -1.01 -0.03 18.05
N ASN A 10 -2.07 0.76 18.26
CA ASN A 10 -2.94 1.32 17.22
C ASN A 10 -2.26 2.34 16.30
N GLY A 11 -1.46 3.30 16.81
CA GLY A 11 -0.81 4.29 15.94
C GLY A 11 0.49 3.80 15.31
N MET A 12 1.11 2.74 15.84
CA MET A 12 2.16 2.01 15.11
C MET A 12 1.58 1.29 13.88
N ALA A 13 0.39 0.67 14.02
CA ALA A 13 -0.31 0.01 12.91
C ALA A 13 -0.74 1.01 11.81
N LEU A 14 -1.17 2.23 12.19
CA LEU A 14 -1.45 3.32 11.26
C LEU A 14 -0.20 3.77 10.49
N GLY A 15 0.92 3.99 11.17
CA GLY A 15 2.17 4.44 10.54
C GLY A 15 2.69 3.42 9.52
N VAL A 16 2.65 2.13 9.85
CA VAL A 16 3.07 1.05 8.92
C VAL A 16 2.14 0.96 7.73
N SER A 17 0.82 1.03 7.93
CA SER A 17 -0.15 0.96 6.85
C SER A 17 -0.04 2.15 5.89
N ALA A 18 0.20 3.37 6.41
CA ALA A 18 0.43 4.56 5.60
C ALA A 18 1.70 4.46 4.73
N MET A 19 2.80 3.95 5.29
CA MET A 19 4.03 3.69 4.53
C MET A 19 3.80 2.63 3.45
N PHE A 20 3.03 1.59 3.77
CA PHE A 20 2.70 0.53 2.82
C PHE A 20 1.88 1.06 1.63
N VAL A 21 0.93 1.96 1.87
CA VAL A 21 0.14 2.61 0.81
C VAL A 21 1.03 3.39 -0.17
N ILE A 22 1.98 4.18 0.34
CA ILE A 22 2.90 4.96 -0.51
C ILE A 22 3.80 4.02 -1.33
N LEU A 23 4.33 2.97 -0.71
CA LEU A 23 5.19 1.99 -1.38
C LEU A 23 4.42 1.21 -2.47
N MET A 24 3.21 0.73 -2.16
CA MET A 24 2.37 0.03 -3.13
C MET A 24 1.97 0.93 -4.29
N ALA A 25 1.63 2.21 -4.04
CA ALA A 25 1.33 3.17 -5.10
C ALA A 25 2.55 3.41 -6.02
N GLY A 26 3.76 3.53 -5.45
CA GLY A 26 4.99 3.65 -6.23
C GLY A 26 5.28 2.41 -7.07
N LEU A 27 5.09 1.21 -6.51
CA LEU A 27 5.26 -0.04 -7.24
C LEU A 27 4.26 -0.19 -8.39
N ILE A 28 3.00 0.18 -8.20
CA ILE A 28 2.00 0.15 -9.27
C ILE A 28 2.42 1.05 -10.44
N LEU A 29 2.92 2.26 -10.16
CA LEU A 29 3.41 3.16 -11.20
C LEU A 29 4.62 2.56 -11.94
N PHE A 30 5.53 1.93 -11.21
CA PHE A 30 6.71 1.28 -11.79
C PHE A 30 6.34 0.06 -12.65
N GLU A 31 5.49 -0.84 -12.15
CA GLU A 31 5.00 -2.01 -12.90
C GLU A 31 4.20 -1.57 -14.13
N THR A 32 3.30 -0.59 -13.98
CA THR A 32 2.54 -0.03 -15.10
C THR A 32 3.47 0.56 -16.16
N SER A 33 4.50 1.30 -15.74
CA SER A 33 5.50 1.83 -16.66
C SER A 33 6.23 0.71 -17.40
N ASN A 34 6.66 -0.36 -16.72
CA ASN A 34 7.29 -1.51 -17.37
C ASN A 34 6.37 -2.22 -18.37
N ILE A 35 5.06 -2.32 -18.06
CA ILE A 35 4.06 -2.89 -18.95
C ILE A 35 3.90 -2.04 -20.22
N ILE A 36 3.82 -0.70 -20.06
CA ILE A 36 3.62 0.22 -21.19
C ILE A 36 4.87 0.32 -22.07
N HIS A 37 6.06 0.37 -21.49
CA HIS A 37 7.31 0.48 -22.24
C HIS A 37 7.79 -0.87 -22.82
N GLY A 38 6.98 -1.93 -22.71
CA GLY A 38 7.29 -3.25 -23.29
C GLY A 38 8.43 -4.00 -22.59
N GLY A 39 8.74 -3.65 -21.34
CA GLY A 39 9.75 -4.34 -20.53
C GLY A 39 9.34 -5.74 -20.09
N GLU A 40 8.03 -5.98 -19.96
CA GLU A 40 7.43 -7.30 -19.68
C GLU A 40 6.71 -7.82 -20.93
N THR A 41 7.25 -8.89 -21.55
CA THR A 41 6.62 -9.53 -22.72
C THR A 41 5.42 -10.40 -22.34
N ASN A 42 5.28 -10.72 -21.05
CA ASN A 42 4.18 -11.53 -20.53
C ASN A 42 3.13 -10.66 -19.83
N TYR A 43 2.27 -10.05 -20.64
CA TYR A 43 1.18 -9.19 -20.16
C TYR A 43 0.20 -9.90 -19.20
N ILE A 44 0.04 -11.23 -19.30
CA ILE A 44 -0.85 -12.00 -18.43
C ILE A 44 -0.30 -12.04 -17.01
N LEU A 45 0.99 -12.35 -16.85
CA LEU A 45 1.65 -12.35 -15.55
C LEU A 45 1.73 -10.92 -14.98
N ALA A 46 2.09 -9.95 -15.82
CA ALA A 46 2.23 -8.56 -15.41
C ALA A 46 0.91 -7.98 -14.86
N THR A 47 -0.20 -8.24 -15.55
CA THR A 47 -1.53 -7.80 -15.10
C THR A 47 -2.01 -8.54 -13.84
N LEU A 48 -1.65 -9.82 -13.66
CA LEU A 48 -1.95 -10.56 -12.44
C LEU A 48 -1.16 -10.03 -11.24
N SER A 49 0.13 -9.70 -11.42
CA SER A 49 0.96 -9.03 -10.39
C SER A 49 0.33 -7.71 -9.99
N LEU A 50 0.00 -6.88 -10.98
CA LEU A 50 -0.63 -5.58 -10.77
C LEU A 50 -1.98 -5.70 -10.02
N TYR A 51 -2.78 -6.72 -10.33
CA TYR A 51 -4.00 -7.03 -9.59
C TYR A 51 -3.75 -7.35 -8.12
N VAL A 52 -2.77 -8.21 -7.82
CA VAL A 52 -2.40 -8.56 -6.43
C VAL A 52 -1.87 -7.34 -5.67
N THR A 53 -1.06 -6.51 -6.31
CA THR A 53 -0.54 -5.27 -5.73
C THR A 53 -1.68 -4.30 -5.41
N ILE A 54 -2.65 -4.12 -6.31
CA ILE A 54 -3.84 -3.28 -6.07
C ILE A 54 -4.71 -3.85 -4.93
N TYR A 55 -4.87 -5.17 -4.85
CA TYR A 55 -5.61 -5.79 -3.74
C TYR A 55 -4.95 -5.49 -2.39
N ASN A 56 -3.62 -5.61 -2.30
CA ASN A 56 -2.87 -5.28 -1.08
C ASN A 56 -2.91 -3.78 -0.73
N LEU A 57 -2.92 -2.90 -1.73
CA LEU A 57 -3.13 -1.47 -1.53
C LEU A 57 -4.52 -1.21 -0.92
N PHE A 58 -5.55 -1.82 -1.49
CA PHE A 58 -6.93 -1.66 -1.05
C PHE A 58 -7.13 -2.12 0.40
N THR A 59 -6.61 -3.30 0.77
CA THR A 59 -6.69 -3.79 2.15
C THR A 59 -5.94 -2.90 3.14
N SER A 60 -4.79 -2.36 2.74
CA SER A 60 -4.04 -1.40 3.56
C SER A 60 -4.79 -0.08 3.75
N LEU A 61 -5.49 0.39 2.71
CA LEU A 61 -6.38 1.55 2.80
C LEU A 61 -7.57 1.28 3.72
N LEU A 62 -8.19 0.10 3.63
CA LEU A 62 -9.27 -0.31 4.54
C LEU A 62 -8.81 -0.37 5.99
N HIS A 63 -7.57 -0.83 6.24
CA HIS A 63 -7.01 -0.85 7.58
C HIS A 63 -6.83 0.57 8.14
N ILE A 64 -6.34 1.51 7.33
CA ILE A 64 -6.25 2.93 7.70
C ILE A 64 -7.64 3.53 7.96
N LEU A 65 -8.58 3.34 7.03
CA LEU A 65 -9.94 3.87 7.17
C LEU A 65 -10.69 3.25 8.36
N GLY A 66 -10.50 1.96 8.61
CA GLY A 66 -11.09 1.25 9.74
C GLY A 66 -10.61 1.81 11.08
N VAL A 67 -9.31 2.11 11.19
CA VAL A 67 -8.76 2.75 12.40
C VAL A 67 -9.19 4.22 12.53
N LEU A 68 -9.35 4.95 11.43
CA LEU A 68 -9.89 6.32 11.44
C LEU A 68 -11.37 6.38 11.84
N GLN A 69 -12.12 5.29 11.63
CA GLN A 69 -13.54 5.19 11.98
C GLN A 69 -13.76 4.63 13.38
N SER A 70 -12.82 3.86 13.92
CA SER A 70 -12.83 3.43 15.33
C SER A 70 -12.39 4.59 16.22
N ASP A 71 -13.32 5.51 16.47
CA ASP A 71 -13.22 6.60 17.44
C ASP A 71 -13.74 6.04 18.78
N ASP A 72 -12.83 5.58 19.65
CA ASP A 72 -13.06 5.27 21.07
C ASP A 72 -11.90 5.87 21.90
#